data_AF-A0A496WF06-F1
#
_entry.id   AF-A0A496WF06-F1
#
_cell.length_a   1.000
_cell.length_b   1.000
_cell.length_c   1.000
_cell.angle_alpha   90.00
_cell.angle_beta   90.00
_cell.angle_gamma   90.00
#
_symmetry.space_group_name_H-M   'P 1'
#
loop_
_entity.id
_entity.type
_entity.pdbx_description
1 polymer ?
#
loop_
_entity_poly.entity_id
_entity_poly.type
_entity_poly.pdbx_seq_one_letter_code
_entity_poly.pdbx_strand_id
1 'polypeptide(L)' 'MPRRREVPKRVILPDPKFHDLQIAKFINMIMRNGKKATAERIMYYALDNISQKSPMDS' A
#
# COMPACT_ATOMS: atom_id res chain seq x y z
N MET A 1 -19.00 -15.28 2.51
CA MET A 1 -19.96 -14.46 1.71
C MET A 1 -21.24 -14.32 2.51
N PRO A 2 -21.59 -13.12 3.00
CA PRO A 2 -22.82 -12.98 3.74
C PRO A 2 -23.98 -12.61 2.83
N ARG A 3 -25.13 -13.23 3.09
CA ARG A 3 -26.39 -12.92 2.42
C ARG A 3 -27.28 -11.95 3.24
N ARG A 4 -26.92 -11.64 4.49
CA ARG A 4 -27.73 -10.79 5.42
C ARG A 4 -26.96 -10.04 6.53
N ARG A 5 -25.62 -10.17 6.62
CA ARG A 5 -24.80 -9.57 7.70
C ARG A 5 -23.72 -8.66 7.12
N GLU A 6 -23.46 -7.52 7.76
CA GLU A 6 -22.34 -6.66 7.39
C GLU A 6 -21.01 -7.38 7.61
N VAL A 7 -20.12 -7.33 6.62
CA VAL A 7 -18.77 -7.89 6.75
C VAL A 7 -17.94 -6.91 7.59
N PRO A 8 -17.35 -7.34 8.71
CA PRO A 8 -16.44 -6.48 9.46
C PRO A 8 -15.26 -6.08 8.56
N LYS A 9 -14.91 -4.80 8.56
CA LYS A 9 -13.75 -4.30 7.82
C LYS A 9 -12.50 -4.94 8.40
N ARG A 10 -11.66 -5.51 7.53
CA ARG A 10 -10.38 -6.10 7.94
C ARG A 10 -9.44 -4.96 8.37
N VAL A 11 -8.90 -5.09 9.58
CA VAL A 11 -7.85 -4.19 10.07
C VAL A 11 -6.55 -4.58 9.37
N ILE A 12 -5.88 -3.60 8.78
CA ILE A 12 -4.57 -3.77 8.16
C ILE A 12 -3.52 -3.10 9.04
N LEU A 13 -2.31 -3.64 9.02
CA LEU A 13 -1.16 -3.00 9.65
C LEU A 13 -0.67 -1.83 8.79
N PRO A 14 -0.16 -0.75 9.40
CA PRO A 14 0.46 0.34 8.68
C PRO A 14 1.76 -0.10 8.00
N ASP A 15 2.19 0.67 7.01
CA ASP A 15 3.42 0.41 6.26
C ASP A 15 4.66 0.49 7.18
N PRO A 16 5.62 -0.46 7.11
CA PRO A 16 6.77 -0.46 8.03
C PRO A 16 7.74 0.71 7.83
N LYS A 17 7.75 1.36 6.66
CA LYS A 17 8.69 2.43 6.34
C LYS A 17 8.10 3.80 6.65
N PHE A 18 6.88 4.04 6.19
CA PHE A 18 6.21 5.34 6.32
C PHE A 18 5.16 5.39 7.42
N HIS A 19 4.85 4.25 8.07
CA HIS A 19 3.78 4.12 9.07
C HIS A 19 2.40 4.60 8.59
N ASP A 20 2.22 4.68 7.27
CA ASP A 20 0.98 5.12 6.65
C ASP A 20 0.11 3.92 6.25
N LEU A 21 -1.17 4.04 6.59
CA LEU A 21 -2.21 3.07 6.31
C LEU A 21 -2.66 3.14 4.83
N GLN A 22 -2.51 4.29 4.17
CA GLN A 22 -2.79 4.47 2.73
C GLN A 22 -1.79 3.70 1.88
N ILE A 23 -0.49 3.86 2.15
CA ILE A 23 0.59 3.15 1.44
C ILE A 23 0.42 1.64 1.61
N ALA A 24 0.14 1.17 2.84
CA ALA A 24 -0.11 -0.25 3.09
C ALA A 24 -1.32 -0.80 2.31
N LYS A 25 -2.43 -0.05 2.20
CA LYS A 25 -3.58 -0.44 1.36
C LYS A 25 -3.18 -0.54 -0.11
N PHE A 26 -2.41 0.43 -0.59
CA PHE A 26 -2.01 0.49 -1.99
C PHE A 26 -1.08 -0.66 -2.38
N ILE A 27 -0.09 -0.97 -1.54
CA ILE A 27 0.81 -2.13 -1.70
C ILE A 27 -0.01 -3.42 -1.78
N ASN A 28 -0.99 -3.61 -0.89
CA ASN A 28 -1.86 -4.79 -0.92
C ASN A 28 -2.73 -4.88 -2.19
N MET A 29 -3.07 -3.74 -2.79
CA MET A 29 -3.91 -3.68 -4.00
C MET A 29 -3.12 -3.97 -5.28
N ILE A 30 -1.86 -3.52 -5.37
CA ILE A 30 -0.97 -3.81 -6.51
C ILE A 30 -0.34 -5.21 -6.42
N MET A 31 -0.30 -5.80 -5.22
CA MET A 31 0.31 -7.10 -4.98
C MET A 31 -0.40 -8.21 -5.76
N ARG A 32 0.37 -8.89 -6.62
CA ARG A 32 -0.08 -10.08 -7.36
C ARG A 32 0.51 -11.35 -6.77
N ASN A 33 -0.29 -12.40 -6.71
CA ASN A 33 0.10 -13.74 -6.26
C ASN A 33 0.73 -13.76 -4.85
N GLY A 34 0.34 -12.84 -3.96
CA GLY A 34 0.89 -12.74 -2.60
C GLY A 34 2.35 -12.28 -2.51
N LYS A 35 2.93 -11.76 -3.61
CA LYS A 35 4.32 -11.31 -3.66
C LYS A 35 4.50 -9.93 -3.03
N LYS A 36 4.49 -9.87 -1.69
CA LYS A 36 4.57 -8.61 -0.93
C LYS A 36 5.87 -7.84 -1.15
N ALA A 37 7.02 -8.53 -1.07
CA ALA A 37 8.33 -7.91 -1.27
C ALA A 37 8.47 -7.24 -2.65
N THR A 38 7.91 -7.85 -3.70
CA THR A 38 7.91 -7.27 -5.05
C THR A 38 7.02 -6.03 -5.13
N ALA A 39 5.83 -6.07 -4.53
CA ALA A 39 4.91 -4.94 -4.48
C ALA A 39 5.49 -3.75 -3.70
N GLU A 40 6.09 -4.01 -2.53
CA GLU A 40 6.78 -3.00 -1.72
C GLU A 40 7.90 -2.33 -2.52
N ARG A 41 8.74 -3.12 -3.19
CA ARG A 41 9.84 -2.60 -4.01
C ARG A 41 9.36 -1.71 -5.14
N ILE A 42 8.29 -2.10 -5.84
CA ILE A 42 7.70 -1.27 -6.93
C ILE A 42 7.16 0.04 -6.35
N MET A 43 6.44 -0.01 -5.23
CA MET A 43 5.85 1.17 -4.61
C MET A 43 6.92 2.17 -4.16
N TYR A 44 7.94 1.72 -3.43
CA TYR A 44 9.01 2.60 -2.96
C TYR A 44 9.85 3.15 -4.11
N TYR A 45 10.09 2.36 -5.15
CA TYR A 45 10.75 2.84 -6.37
C TYR A 45 9.93 3.92 -7.07
N ALA A 46 8.60 3.77 -7.14
CA ALA A 46 7.73 4.78 -7.72
C ALA A 46 7.73 6.08 -6.91
N LEU A 47 7.68 5.99 -5.57
CA LEU A 47 7.76 7.16 -4.68
C LEU A 47 9.09 7.90 -4.82
N ASP A 48 10.21 7.18 -4.91
CA ASP A 48 11.53 7.77 -5.14
C ASP A 48 11.60 8.51 -6.48
N ASN A 49 11.06 7.89 -7.55
CA ASN A 49 10.98 8.54 -8.86
C ASN A 49 10.11 9.80 -8.88
N ILE A 50 9.01 9.81 -8.11
CA ILE A 50 8.14 10.99 -8.00
C ILE A 50 8.87 12.10 -7.23
N SER A 51 9.55 11.76 -6.13
CA SER A 51 10.34 12.72 -5.35
C SER A 51 11.46 13.36 -6.19
N GLN A 52 12.10 12.60 -7.07
CA GLN A 52 13.11 13.15 -7.99
C GLN A 52 12.53 14.07 -9.07
N LYS A 53 11.29 13.81 -9.52
CA LYS A 53 10.64 14.59 -10.59
C LYS A 53 9.87 15.81 -10.08
N SER A 54 9.39 15.76 -8.85
CA SER A 54 8.65 16.84 -8.20
C SER A 54 9.24 17.09 -6.82
N PRO A 55 10.22 18.00 -6.69
CA PRO A 55 10.70 18.45 -5.38
C PRO A 55 9.67 19.33 -4.64
N MET A 56 8.51 19.60 -5.25
CA MET A 56 7.39 20.28 -4.64
C MET A 56 6.61 19.26 -3.81
N ASP A 57 7.02 19.09 -2.55
CA ASP A 57 6.18 18.85 -1.37
C ASP A 57 7.14 18.51 -0.20
N SER A 58 7.71 19.57 0.38
CA SER A 58 8.36 19.55 1.70
C SER A 58 7.42 20.14 2.74
#